data_AF-A0A7C7ESY1-F1
#
_entry.id   AF-A0A7C7ESY1-F1
#
_cell.length_a   1.000
_cell.length_b   1.000
_cell.length_c   1.000
_cell.angle_alpha   90.00
_cell.angle_beta   90.00
_cell.angle_gamma   90.00
#
_symmetry.space_group_name_H-M   'P 1'
#
loop_
_entity.id
_entity.type
_entity.pdbx_description
1 polymer ?
#
loop_
_entity_poly.entity_id
_entity_poly.type
_entity_poly.pdbx_seq_one_letter_code
_entity_poly.pdbx_strand_id
1 'polypeptide(L)'
;MNTRKQGCPGGCPTPMGPLQPKIPQPIQTKVPRPPQPSPPMPGMTPPTAVLNVFSPEEGFAKGTMFRGIYRPYKNYQPRLMTPPDEKSALMQEVNKYAFAAHDILLYLDNFPNDQEAINLYNRFMESYVRARDAYEERYGAITTDSATLGSAPFSWTVGGWPWVGEM
;
A
#
# COMPACT_ATOMS: atom_id res chain seq x y z
N MET A 1 -26.87 -76.45 30.23
CA MET A 1 -26.61 -77.08 28.92
C MET A 1 -25.60 -76.24 28.14
N ASN A 2 -24.69 -76.91 27.45
CA ASN A 2 -23.53 -76.37 26.76
C ASN A 2 -23.89 -75.82 25.35
N THR A 3 -22.87 -75.25 24.70
CA THR A 3 -22.65 -74.89 23.27
C THR A 3 -22.73 -73.39 22.96
N ARG A 4 -21.82 -72.77 22.21
CA ARG A 4 -20.48 -73.10 21.66
C ARG A 4 -19.92 -71.76 21.15
N LYS A 5 -18.65 -71.44 21.45
CA LYS A 5 -17.91 -70.28 20.94
C LYS A 5 -17.85 -70.29 19.41
N GLN A 6 -17.91 -69.11 18.76
CA GLN A 6 -16.94 -68.49 17.81
C GLN A 6 -17.33 -66.98 17.73
N GLY A 7 -16.51 -65.95 17.86
CA GLY A 7 -15.11 -65.77 17.49
C GLY A 7 -15.02 -64.94 16.20
N CYS A 8 -15.20 -63.62 16.27
CA CYS A 8 -14.81 -62.68 15.19
C CYS A 8 -13.96 -61.57 15.82
N PRO A 9 -12.62 -61.66 15.72
CA PRO A 9 -11.71 -60.62 16.16
C PRO A 9 -11.42 -59.68 14.98
N GLY A 10 -11.79 -58.41 15.11
CA GLY A 10 -11.43 -57.38 14.13
C GLY A 10 -12.47 -56.28 14.08
N GLY A 11 -12.19 -55.15 14.74
CA GLY A 11 -13.03 -53.97 14.72
C GLY A 11 -13.16 -53.38 13.31
N CYS A 12 -14.35 -52.86 13.00
CA CYS A 12 -14.63 -52.17 11.75
C CYS A 12 -13.67 -50.97 11.56
N PRO A 13 -12.94 -50.85 10.44
CA PRO A 13 -12.17 -49.64 10.16
C PRO A 13 -13.13 -48.48 9.85
N THR A 14 -12.94 -47.37 10.55
CA THR A 14 -13.65 -46.09 10.34
C THR A 14 -13.30 -45.53 8.95
N PRO A 15 -14.25 -44.90 8.21
CA PRO A 15 -13.94 -44.33 6.91
C PRO A 15 -12.94 -43.17 7.04
N MET A 16 -11.87 -43.22 6.24
CA MET A 16 -10.87 -42.16 6.19
C MET A 16 -11.50 -40.88 5.62
N GLY A 17 -11.39 -39.78 6.37
CA GLY A 17 -11.76 -38.44 5.88
C GLY A 17 -10.91 -38.02 4.66
N PRO A 18 -11.36 -37.02 3.89
CA PRO A 18 -10.69 -36.64 2.65
C PRO A 18 -9.25 -36.18 2.91
N LEU A 19 -8.32 -36.74 2.13
CA LEU A 19 -6.91 -36.35 2.13
C LEU A 19 -6.79 -34.88 1.73
N GLN A 20 -6.31 -34.03 2.63
CA GLN A 20 -6.02 -32.64 2.29
C GLN A 20 -4.83 -32.59 1.31
N PRO A 21 -4.89 -31.76 0.25
CA PRO A 21 -3.78 -31.60 -0.68
C PRO A 21 -2.59 -30.98 0.05
N LYS A 22 -1.44 -31.68 0.02
CA LYS A 22 -0.19 -31.21 0.60
C LYS A 22 0.37 -30.09 -0.28
N ILE A 23 0.11 -28.85 0.09
CA ILE A 23 0.75 -27.67 -0.50
C ILE A 23 2.26 -27.77 -0.17
N PRO A 24 3.17 -27.73 -1.17
CA PRO A 24 4.60 -27.71 -0.90
C PRO A 24 4.95 -26.46 -0.08
N GLN A 25 5.67 -26.63 1.02
CA GLN A 25 6.16 -25.48 1.79
C GLN A 25 7.15 -24.68 0.94
N PRO A 26 7.15 -23.34 1.04
CA PRO A 26 8.11 -22.51 0.33
C PRO A 26 9.53 -22.94 0.69
N ILE A 27 10.38 -22.99 -0.32
CA ILE A 27 11.79 -23.36 -0.21
C ILE A 27 12.43 -22.39 0.79
N GLN A 28 12.92 -22.92 1.92
CA GLN A 28 13.65 -22.14 2.92
C GLN A 28 15.01 -21.75 2.33
N THR A 29 15.08 -20.62 1.62
CA THR A 29 16.37 -20.04 1.22
C THR A 29 17.09 -19.56 2.47
N LYS A 30 18.19 -20.22 2.83
CA LYS A 30 19.16 -19.70 3.81
C LYS A 30 19.89 -18.49 3.22
N VAL A 31 19.18 -17.38 3.02
CA VAL A 31 19.80 -16.08 2.80
C VAL A 31 20.35 -15.62 4.15
N PRO A 32 21.65 -15.31 4.28
CA PRO A 32 22.17 -14.73 5.50
C PRO A 32 21.37 -13.48 5.85
N ARG A 33 20.79 -13.46 7.06
CA ARG A 33 20.11 -12.28 7.58
C ARG A 33 21.09 -11.11 7.55
N PRO A 34 20.75 -9.94 6.96
CA PRO A 34 21.59 -8.76 7.08
C PRO A 34 21.88 -8.49 8.57
N PRO A 35 23.09 -8.02 8.91
CA PRO A 35 23.46 -7.76 10.30
C PRO A 35 22.42 -6.83 10.93
N GLN A 36 21.82 -7.29 12.04
CA GLN A 36 20.89 -6.46 12.78
C GLN A 36 21.65 -5.24 13.33
N PRO A 37 21.04 -4.03 13.30
CA PRO A 37 21.65 -2.87 13.92
C PRO A 37 21.89 -3.15 15.41
N SER A 38 23.08 -2.82 15.88
CA SER A 38 23.45 -2.98 17.29
C SER A 38 22.49 -2.18 18.19
N PRO A 39 22.15 -2.67 19.39
CA PRO A 39 21.31 -1.91 20.32
C PRO A 39 21.98 -0.57 20.64
N PRO A 40 21.21 0.53 20.73
CA PRO A 40 21.77 1.84 21.04
C PRO A 40 22.42 1.82 22.43
N MET A 41 23.61 2.43 22.51
CA MET A 41 24.34 2.60 23.76
C MET A 41 23.46 3.31 24.82
N PRO A 42 23.49 2.90 26.10
CA PRO A 42 22.73 3.57 27.15
C PRO A 42 23.21 5.02 27.30
N GLY A 43 22.31 5.99 27.08
CA GLY A 43 22.60 7.41 27.29
C GLY A 43 22.79 8.26 26.03
N MET A 44 22.71 7.66 24.83
CA MET A 44 22.42 8.42 23.62
C MET A 44 20.92 8.30 23.36
N THR A 45 20.15 9.35 23.69
CA THR A 45 18.84 9.50 23.05
C THR A 45 19.10 9.41 21.55
N PRO A 46 18.44 8.52 20.79
CA PRO A 46 18.53 8.60 19.34
C PRO A 46 18.23 10.05 18.99
N PRO A 47 19.00 10.71 18.09
CA PRO A 47 18.53 11.96 17.56
C PRO A 47 17.13 11.63 17.03
N THR A 48 16.10 12.19 17.66
CA THR A 48 14.76 12.20 17.12
C THR A 48 14.87 13.02 15.84
N ALA A 49 15.48 12.43 14.82
CA ALA A 49 15.61 12.97 13.50
C ALA A 49 14.21 12.81 12.94
N VAL A 50 13.35 13.77 13.30
CA VAL A 50 12.12 14.02 12.58
C VAL A 50 12.50 14.03 11.10
N LEU A 51 12.03 13.04 10.36
CA LEU A 51 12.27 12.93 8.92
C LEU A 51 11.96 14.31 8.33
N ASN A 52 12.97 15.00 7.79
CA ASN A 52 12.82 16.40 7.39
C ASN A 52 12.09 16.46 6.05
N VAL A 53 10.78 16.33 6.12
CA VAL A 53 9.89 16.27 4.97
C VAL A 53 9.10 17.55 4.76
N PHE A 54 8.78 17.85 3.51
CA PHE A 54 7.81 18.87 3.13
C PHE A 54 6.38 18.47 3.51
N SER A 55 5.46 19.44 3.49
CA SER A 55 4.04 19.09 3.47
C SER A 55 3.70 18.36 2.16
N PRO A 56 2.61 17.56 2.11
CA PRO A 56 2.20 16.91 0.86
C PRO A 56 2.05 17.88 -0.31
N GLU A 57 1.55 19.09 -0.05
CA GLU A 57 1.34 20.12 -1.08
C GLU A 57 2.66 20.67 -1.63
N GLU A 58 3.57 21.03 -0.72
CA GLU A 58 4.90 21.50 -1.09
C GLU A 58 5.69 20.41 -1.81
N GLY A 59 5.63 19.17 -1.31
CA GLY A 59 6.37 18.05 -1.86
C GLY A 59 5.88 17.68 -3.26
N PHE A 60 4.57 17.67 -3.46
CA PHE A 60 3.95 17.48 -4.77
C PHE A 60 4.38 18.54 -5.77
N ALA A 61 4.42 19.81 -5.37
CA ALA A 61 4.87 20.90 -6.24
C ALA A 61 6.38 20.84 -6.55
N LYS A 62 7.18 20.50 -5.55
CA LYS A 62 8.65 20.44 -5.65
C LYS A 62 9.17 19.15 -6.29
N GLY A 63 8.32 18.12 -6.41
CA GLY A 63 8.68 16.81 -6.94
C GLY A 63 9.52 15.96 -5.98
N THR A 64 9.55 16.29 -4.69
CA THR A 64 10.16 15.46 -3.63
C THR A 64 9.59 15.84 -2.27
N MET A 65 9.37 14.84 -1.42
CA MET A 65 8.97 14.99 -0.04
C MET A 65 10.15 15.37 0.86
N PHE A 66 11.40 15.19 0.44
CA PHE A 66 12.56 15.35 1.30
C PHE A 66 13.20 16.74 1.15
N ARG A 67 13.19 17.53 2.23
CA ARG A 67 13.73 18.90 2.20
C ARG A 67 15.23 18.94 1.93
N GLY A 68 15.97 17.96 2.46
CA GLY A 68 17.43 17.94 2.40
C GLY A 68 18.01 17.73 1.00
N ILE A 69 17.22 17.15 0.08
CA ILE A 69 17.68 16.83 -1.29
C ILE A 69 17.10 17.76 -2.35
N TYR A 70 16.13 18.60 -2.00
CA TYR A 70 15.54 19.55 -2.93
C TYR A 70 16.53 20.66 -3.31
N ARG A 71 16.83 20.78 -4.60
CA ARG A 71 17.69 21.83 -5.16
C ARG A 71 16.95 22.57 -6.27
N PRO A 72 16.49 23.81 -6.05
CA PRO A 72 15.77 24.56 -7.07
C PRO A 72 16.70 24.92 -8.24
N TYR A 73 16.18 24.86 -9.46
CA TYR A 73 16.92 25.26 -10.65
C TYR A 73 16.81 26.77 -10.87
N LYS A 74 17.93 27.50 -10.77
CA LYS A 74 17.98 28.96 -10.92
C LYS A 74 16.88 29.61 -10.05
N ASN A 75 16.02 30.41 -10.68
CA ASN A 75 14.89 31.11 -10.04
C ASN A 75 13.55 30.44 -10.36
N TYR A 76 13.55 29.15 -10.74
CA TYR A 76 12.31 28.42 -10.96
C TYR A 76 11.57 28.21 -9.65
N GLN A 77 10.39 28.80 -9.55
CA GLN A 77 9.45 28.55 -8.47
C GLN A 77 8.37 27.61 -8.99
N PRO A 78 8.21 26.40 -8.41
CA PRO A 78 7.15 25.50 -8.80
C PRO A 78 5.80 26.16 -8.64
N ARG A 79 4.95 26.08 -9.66
CA ARG A 79 3.60 26.63 -9.60
C ARG A 79 2.72 25.69 -8.79
N LEU A 80 2.13 26.21 -7.72
CA LEU A 80 1.00 25.54 -7.06
C LEU A 80 -0.20 25.65 -8.00
N MET A 81 -0.68 24.50 -8.47
CA MET A 81 -1.89 24.48 -9.29
C MET A 81 -3.07 24.85 -8.40
N THR A 82 -3.81 25.88 -8.79
CA THR A 82 -5.11 26.18 -8.20
C THR A 82 -6.15 25.45 -9.04
N PRO A 83 -6.91 24.52 -8.45
CA PRO A 83 -7.89 23.76 -9.20
C PRO A 83 -9.06 24.69 -9.58
N PRO A 84 -9.48 24.72 -10.86
CA PRO A 84 -10.57 25.60 -11.31
C PRO A 84 -11.95 25.11 -10.83
N ASP A 85 -12.11 23.80 -10.69
CA ASP A 85 -13.39 23.13 -10.39
C ASP A 85 -13.23 22.17 -9.21
N GLU A 86 -14.34 21.84 -8.55
CA GLU A 86 -14.38 20.87 -7.45
C GLU A 86 -13.80 19.50 -7.85
N LYS A 87 -14.12 19.03 -9.06
CA LYS A 87 -13.57 17.77 -9.61
C LYS A 87 -12.04 17.79 -9.64
N SER A 88 -11.46 18.87 -10.16
CA SER A 88 -10.01 19.06 -10.23
C SER A 88 -9.40 19.19 -8.84
N ALA A 89 -10.10 19.80 -7.89
CA ALA A 89 -9.65 19.94 -6.51
C ALA A 89 -9.57 18.58 -5.79
N LEU A 90 -10.61 17.75 -5.90
CA LEU A 90 -10.60 16.40 -5.33
C LEU A 90 -9.52 15.54 -6.00
N MET A 91 -9.39 15.60 -7.32
CA MET A 91 -8.32 14.88 -8.04
C MET A 91 -6.92 15.35 -7.61
N GLN A 92 -6.74 16.64 -7.34
CA GLN A 92 -5.48 17.16 -6.83
C GLN A 92 -5.15 16.60 -5.44
N GLU A 93 -6.13 16.50 -4.54
CA GLU A 93 -5.94 15.87 -3.23
C GLU A 93 -5.49 14.41 -3.36
N VAL A 94 -6.15 13.64 -4.24
CA VAL A 94 -5.77 12.25 -4.55
C VAL A 94 -4.31 12.18 -4.99
N ASN A 95 -3.94 12.97 -6.01
CA ASN A 95 -2.61 12.96 -6.60
C ASN A 95 -1.53 13.36 -5.60
N LYS A 96 -1.79 14.39 -4.79
CA LYS A 96 -0.87 14.89 -3.77
C LYS A 96 -0.54 13.83 -2.72
N TYR A 97 -1.56 13.15 -2.18
CA TYR A 97 -1.34 12.10 -1.19
C TYR A 97 -0.77 10.81 -1.80
N ALA A 98 -1.19 10.45 -3.02
CA ALA A 98 -0.61 9.32 -3.76
C ALA A 98 0.90 9.52 -3.97
N PHE A 99 1.29 10.71 -4.41
CA PHE A 99 2.69 11.10 -4.57
C PHE A 99 3.44 11.02 -3.24
N ALA A 100 2.90 11.66 -2.19
CA ALA A 100 3.56 11.70 -0.89
C ALA A 100 3.77 10.30 -0.30
N ALA A 101 2.78 9.41 -0.40
CA ALA A 101 2.92 8.03 0.05
C ALA A 101 3.97 7.27 -0.78
N HIS A 102 3.96 7.43 -2.10
CA HIS A 102 4.90 6.75 -2.99
C HIS A 102 6.35 7.19 -2.76
N ASP A 103 6.59 8.49 -2.55
CA ASP A 103 7.94 9.01 -2.33
C ASP A 103 8.54 8.53 -0.98
N ILE A 104 7.71 8.40 0.06
CA ILE A 104 8.14 7.77 1.32
C ILE A 104 8.35 6.26 1.15
N LEU A 105 7.55 5.58 0.33
CA LEU A 105 7.73 4.15 0.05
C LEU A 105 9.10 3.88 -0.62
N LEU A 106 9.49 4.70 -1.60
CA LEU A 106 10.81 4.62 -2.25
C LEU A 106 11.97 4.82 -1.25
N TYR A 107 11.77 5.66 -0.24
CA TYR A 107 12.73 5.80 0.85
C TYR A 107 12.80 4.53 1.71
N LEU A 108 11.66 3.93 2.04
CA LEU A 108 11.59 2.71 2.85
C LEU A 108 12.25 1.49 2.19
N ASP A 109 12.32 1.44 0.86
CA ASP A 109 13.08 0.41 0.14
C ASP A 109 14.57 0.41 0.54
N ASN A 110 15.12 1.58 0.87
CA ASN A 110 16.50 1.72 1.34
C ASN A 110 16.63 1.64 2.87
N PHE A 111 15.59 2.06 3.60
CA PHE A 111 15.57 2.14 5.07
C PHE A 111 14.36 1.41 5.68
N PRO A 112 14.28 0.07 5.56
CA PRO A 112 13.08 -0.69 5.89
C PRO A 112 12.74 -0.74 7.39
N ASN A 113 13.68 -0.37 8.27
CA ASN A 113 13.49 -0.37 9.72
C ASN A 113 13.22 1.04 10.29
N ASP A 114 13.07 2.06 9.44
CA ASP A 114 12.77 3.42 9.87
C ASP A 114 11.30 3.56 10.26
N GLN A 115 11.03 3.45 11.56
CA GLN A 115 9.68 3.48 12.10
C GLN A 115 8.95 4.81 11.85
N GLU A 116 9.67 5.93 11.81
CA GLU A 116 9.08 7.25 11.55
C GLU A 116 8.57 7.33 10.11
N ALA A 117 9.38 6.87 9.15
CA ALA A 117 8.98 6.80 7.75
C ALA A 117 7.81 5.83 7.53
N ILE A 118 7.78 4.68 8.22
CA ILE A 118 6.64 3.74 8.17
C ILE A 118 5.35 4.42 8.67
N ASN A 119 5.42 5.10 9.82
CA ASN A 119 4.27 5.80 10.39
C ASN A 119 3.80 6.96 9.50
N LEU A 120 4.73 7.65 8.84
CA LEU A 120 4.41 8.71 7.88
C LEU A 120 3.74 8.15 6.63
N TYR A 121 4.27 7.08 6.06
CA TYR A 121 3.69 6.37 4.92
C TYR A 121 2.24 5.95 5.21
N ASN A 122 1.99 5.30 6.35
CA ASN A 122 0.64 4.86 6.72
C ASN A 122 -0.35 6.03 6.81
N ARG A 123 0.06 7.16 7.40
CA ARG A 123 -0.78 8.37 7.47
C ARG A 123 -1.10 8.96 6.08
N PHE A 124 -0.14 8.97 5.17
CA PHE A 124 -0.37 9.42 3.80
C PHE A 124 -1.24 8.44 3.01
N MET A 125 -1.06 7.14 3.21
CA MET A 125 -1.93 6.12 2.61
C MET A 125 -3.37 6.23 3.08
N GLU A 126 -3.62 6.44 4.38
CA GLU A 126 -4.97 6.69 4.89
C GLU A 126 -5.60 7.95 4.27
N SER A 127 -4.79 9.01 4.12
CA SER A 127 -5.25 10.26 3.51
C SER A 127 -5.53 10.10 2.02
N TYR A 128 -4.71 9.32 1.31
CA TYR A 128 -4.91 8.96 -0.08
C TYR A 128 -6.19 8.17 -0.29
N VAL A 129 -6.43 7.12 0.52
CA VAL A 129 -7.66 6.32 0.44
C VAL A 129 -8.89 7.20 0.67
N ARG A 130 -8.86 8.06 1.70
CA ARG A 130 -9.96 9.00 1.96
C ARG A 130 -10.22 9.95 0.79
N ALA A 131 -9.16 10.51 0.20
CA ALA A 131 -9.27 11.42 -0.94
C ALA A 131 -9.80 10.70 -2.19
N ARG A 132 -9.32 9.48 -2.44
CA ARG A 132 -9.76 8.62 -3.54
C ARG A 132 -11.24 8.33 -3.40
N ASP A 133 -11.67 7.84 -2.24
CA ASP A 133 -13.06 7.45 -2.00
C ASP A 133 -14.00 8.67 -2.17
N ALA A 134 -13.58 9.86 -1.68
CA ALA A 134 -14.34 11.10 -1.85
C ALA A 134 -14.46 11.54 -3.32
N TYR A 135 -13.44 11.30 -4.15
CA TYR A 135 -13.51 11.55 -5.59
C TYR A 135 -14.42 10.54 -6.28
N GLU A 136 -14.24 9.25 -5.99
CA GLU A 136 -14.95 8.15 -6.64
C GLU A 136 -16.45 8.16 -6.35
N GLU A 137 -16.86 8.55 -5.13
CA GLU A 137 -18.27 8.71 -4.76
C GLU A 137 -19.01 9.72 -5.65
N ARG A 138 -18.30 10.75 -6.15
CA ARG A 138 -18.91 11.86 -6.91
C ARG A 138 -18.72 11.77 -8.41
N TYR A 139 -17.55 11.32 -8.84
CA TYR A 139 -17.10 11.40 -10.23
C TYR A 139 -16.82 10.03 -10.87
N GLY A 140 -16.95 8.94 -10.11
CA GLY A 140 -16.76 7.57 -10.57
C GLY A 140 -15.33 7.03 -10.39
N ALA A 141 -15.17 5.73 -10.66
CA ALA A 141 -13.93 4.98 -10.47
C ALA A 141 -12.72 5.62 -11.18
N ILE A 142 -11.62 5.75 -10.45
CA ILE A 142 -10.32 6.16 -11.02
C ILE A 142 -9.27 5.06 -10.91
N THR A 143 -9.54 4.02 -10.13
CA THR A 143 -8.73 2.81 -10.06
C THR A 143 -9.54 1.57 -10.43
N THR A 144 -8.84 0.53 -10.89
CA THR A 144 -9.44 -0.75 -11.30
C THR A 144 -10.00 -1.58 -10.14
N ASP A 145 -9.64 -1.24 -8.91
CA ASP A 145 -10.11 -1.85 -7.66
C ASP A 145 -11.22 -1.04 -6.98
N SER A 146 -11.75 0.00 -7.64
CA SER A 146 -12.81 0.84 -7.09
C SER A 146 -14.09 0.03 -6.84
N ALA A 147 -14.73 0.28 -5.69
CA ALA A 147 -16.03 -0.29 -5.36
C ALA A 147 -17.16 0.20 -6.30
N THR A 148 -16.94 1.30 -7.03
CA THR A 148 -17.92 1.89 -7.95
C THR A 148 -18.00 1.18 -9.32
N LEU A 149 -17.14 0.18 -9.57
CA LEU A 149 -17.03 -0.56 -10.84
C LEU A 149 -18.11 -1.64 -11.07
N GLY A 150 -19.11 -1.76 -10.20
CA GLY A 150 -20.10 -2.83 -10.23
C GLY A 150 -21.28 -2.67 -11.20
N SER A 151 -21.30 -1.65 -12.06
CA SER A 151 -22.42 -1.35 -12.95
C SER A 151 -22.19 -1.81 -14.39
N ALA A 152 -23.29 -2.08 -15.11
CA ALA A 152 -23.29 -2.39 -16.54
C ALA A 152 -23.87 -1.18 -17.31
N PRO A 153 -23.22 -0.69 -18.39
CA PRO A 153 -21.93 -1.13 -18.94
C PRO A 153 -20.75 -0.88 -17.98
N PHE A 154 -19.69 -1.69 -18.09
CA PHE A 154 -18.54 -1.64 -17.18
C PHE A 154 -17.92 -0.24 -17.17
N SER A 155 -18.05 0.48 -16.06
CA SER A 155 -17.76 1.92 -16.00
C SER A 155 -16.31 2.27 -16.35
N TRP A 156 -15.36 1.35 -16.15
CA TRP A 156 -13.97 1.54 -16.59
C TRP A 156 -13.80 1.65 -18.12
N THR A 157 -14.70 1.04 -18.89
CA THR A 157 -14.66 1.06 -20.36
C THR A 157 -15.46 2.21 -20.96
N VAL A 158 -16.25 2.90 -20.14
CA VAL A 158 -17.21 3.90 -20.58
C VAL A 158 -16.68 5.27 -20.18
N GLY A 159 -15.82 5.82 -21.01
CA GLY A 159 -15.24 7.14 -20.83
C GLY A 159 -14.40 7.52 -22.05
N GLY A 160 -14.35 8.82 -22.35
CA GLY A 160 -13.35 9.33 -23.27
C GLY A 160 -11.97 9.15 -22.64
N TRP A 161 -11.11 8.34 -23.25
CA TRP A 161 -9.74 8.24 -22.79
C TRP A 161 -9.08 9.62 -22.89
N PRO A 162 -8.19 10.00 -21.96
CA PRO A 162 -7.61 11.33 -21.93
C PRO A 162 -6.78 11.66 -23.19
N TRP A 163 -6.40 10.65 -23.99
CA TRP A 163 -5.73 10.83 -25.28
C TRP A 163 -6.65 10.85 -26.50
N VAL A 164 -7.95 10.56 -26.35
CA VAL A 164 -8.91 10.53 -27.47
C VAL A 164 -9.38 11.95 -27.85
N GLY A 165 -9.19 12.94 -26.96
CA GLY A 165 -9.67 14.30 -27.16
C GLY A 165 -11.20 14.39 -27.07
N GLU A 166 -11.71 15.58 -26.79
CA GLU A 166 -13.14 15.86 -26.99
C GLU A 166 -13.36 16.08 -28.50
N MET A 167 -14.16 15.22 -29.11
CA MET A 167 -14.60 15.35 -30.51
C MET A 167 -15.98 16.00 -30.56
#